data_AF-A0A8T5LHQ7-F1
#
_entry.id   AF-A0A8T5LHQ7-F1
#
_cell.length_a   1.000
_cell.length_b   1.000
_cell.length_c   1.000
_cell.angle_alpha   90.00
_cell.angle_beta   90.00
_cell.angle_gamma   90.00
#
_symmetry.space_group_name_H-M   'P 1'
#
loop_
_entity.id
_entity.type
_entity.pdbx_description
1 polymer ?
#
loop_
_entity_poly.entity_id
_entity_poly.type
_entity_poly.pdbx_seq_one_letter_code
_entity_poly.pdbx_strand_id
1 'polypeptide(L)'
;MVKKQTATKKVKKKKWYPILAPKILNEKVLGESLLTESSSMKGRYITMNLMNITGDPKKQIINLQFRIKDVKEGQGITEIVKYELLPSAVKRLVRRGKSKIDDSFPVNTKDGLVRVKTLTITNSMVYKSIATNLRATTKTALKEILSKNTFENSIDELLKGTILKDVKTKISKITPIRAFNIRILKIENKGREEKGEVAIKEAVSEEIKETTEETEEKVEKKEKPKKATKKEEPEKKKSEAEETTKEEKKEVKKKTTPKKK
;
A
#
# COMPACT_ATOMS: atom_id res chain seq x y z
N MET A 1 20.28 -0.90 56.81
CA MET A 1 20.17 0.39 56.09
C MET A 1 20.24 0.11 54.59
N VAL A 2 19.09 -0.04 53.92
CA VAL A 2 19.03 -0.44 52.50
C VAL A 2 19.40 0.78 51.65
N LYS A 3 20.53 0.71 50.96
CA LYS A 3 21.02 1.77 50.07
C LYS A 3 20.01 1.92 48.93
N LYS A 4 19.18 2.97 49.00
CA LYS A 4 18.22 3.32 47.94
C LYS A 4 19.03 3.61 46.69
N GLN A 5 19.08 2.66 45.76
CA GLN A 5 19.75 2.85 44.48
C GLN A 5 18.96 3.91 43.71
N THR A 6 19.49 5.12 43.67
CA THR A 6 18.98 6.18 42.80
C THR A 6 19.25 5.73 41.36
N ALA A 7 18.21 5.28 40.67
CA ALA A 7 18.30 4.88 39.27
C ALA A 7 18.78 6.08 38.44
N THR A 8 20.05 6.06 38.03
CA THR A 8 20.61 7.07 37.14
C THR A 8 19.95 6.92 35.78
N LYS A 9 19.20 7.94 35.38
CA LYS A 9 18.47 7.96 34.11
C LYS A 9 19.48 7.86 32.97
N LYS A 10 19.62 6.68 32.34
CA LYS A 10 20.45 6.48 31.14
C LYS A 10 19.87 7.30 30.00
N VAL A 11 20.36 8.52 29.82
CA VAL A 11 19.98 9.38 28.69
C VAL A 11 20.67 8.86 27.44
N LYS A 12 19.94 8.15 26.58
CA LYS A 12 20.44 7.74 25.27
C LYS A 12 20.56 9.00 24.38
N LYS A 13 21.77 9.24 23.84
CA LYS A 13 22.05 10.37 22.96
C LYS A 13 21.26 10.24 21.66
N LYS A 14 20.71 11.34 21.16
CA LYS A 14 20.04 11.38 19.86
C LYS A 14 21.08 11.61 18.75
N LYS A 15 20.85 11.01 17.59
CA LYS A 15 21.65 11.15 16.36
C LYS A 15 20.76 11.64 15.23
N TRP A 16 21.36 12.35 14.28
CA TRP A 16 20.68 12.75 13.05
C TRP A 16 20.68 11.59 12.06
N TYR A 17 19.51 11.28 11.52
CA TYR A 17 19.35 10.25 10.51
C TYR A 17 18.74 10.86 9.25
N PRO A 18 19.36 10.70 8.07
CA PRO A 18 18.85 11.25 6.82
C PRO A 18 17.67 10.43 6.31
N ILE A 19 16.77 11.14 5.62
CA ILE A 19 15.55 10.60 5.04
C ILE A 19 15.65 10.80 3.53
N LEU A 20 15.63 9.70 2.80
CA LEU A 20 15.75 9.69 1.35
C LEU A 20 14.38 9.66 0.69
N ALA A 21 14.29 10.38 -0.43
CA ALA A 21 13.15 10.32 -1.32
C ALA A 21 13.06 8.94 -2.01
N PRO A 22 11.90 8.55 -2.55
CA PRO A 22 11.78 7.37 -3.38
C PRO A 22 12.58 7.52 -4.69
N LYS A 23 12.86 6.39 -5.35
CA LYS A 23 13.65 6.30 -6.60
C LYS A 23 13.17 7.24 -7.72
N ILE A 24 11.86 7.44 -7.83
CA ILE A 24 11.22 8.33 -8.82
C ILE A 24 11.72 9.78 -8.70
N LEU A 25 12.20 10.16 -7.52
CA LEU A 25 12.71 11.50 -7.19
C LEU A 25 14.24 11.50 -6.99
N ASN A 26 14.95 10.54 -7.59
CA ASN A 26 16.40 10.42 -7.59
C ASN A 26 17.03 10.27 -6.19
N GLU A 27 16.31 9.65 -5.24
CA GLU A 27 16.81 9.34 -3.89
C GLU A 27 17.38 10.56 -3.12
N LYS A 28 16.90 11.76 -3.44
CA LYS A 28 17.39 12.99 -2.80
C LYS A 28 17.08 13.00 -1.30
N VAL A 29 17.98 13.57 -0.51
CA VAL A 29 17.76 13.80 0.92
C VAL A 29 16.62 14.81 1.10
N LEU A 30 15.53 14.36 1.71
CA LEU A 30 14.36 15.17 2.07
C LEU A 30 14.64 16.00 3.33
N GLY A 31 15.38 15.41 4.27
CA GLY A 31 15.77 16.06 5.52
C GLY A 31 16.37 15.05 6.48
N GLU A 32 16.60 15.49 7.71
CA GLU A 32 17.16 14.68 8.77
C GLU A 32 16.24 14.67 9.99
N SER A 33 16.15 13.54 10.69
CA SER A 33 15.38 13.43 11.92
C SER A 33 16.30 13.10 13.08
N LEU A 34 16.18 13.88 14.16
CA LEU A 34 16.91 13.67 15.41
C LEU A 34 16.23 12.57 16.23
N LEU A 35 16.84 11.38 16.29
CA LEU A 35 16.27 10.19 16.92
C LEU A 35 17.28 9.48 17.82
N THR A 36 16.77 8.74 18.79
CA THR A 36 17.58 7.87 19.65
C THR A 36 17.93 6.56 18.96
N GLU A 37 16.98 5.98 18.23
CA GLU A 37 17.13 4.74 17.46
C GLU A 37 16.52 4.93 16.07
N SER A 38 17.16 4.36 15.06
CA SER A 38 16.76 4.49 13.65
C SER A 38 15.38 3.87 13.37
N SER A 39 15.02 2.79 14.06
CA SER A 39 13.73 2.10 13.91
C SER A 39 12.52 2.97 14.27
N SER A 40 12.69 3.95 15.16
CA SER A 40 11.61 4.87 15.57
C SER A 40 11.17 5.85 14.47
N MET A 41 11.84 5.84 13.32
CA MET A 41 11.53 6.70 12.19
C MET A 41 10.41 6.14 11.30
N LYS A 42 10.20 4.81 11.31
CA LYS A 42 9.20 4.14 10.47
C LYS A 42 7.79 4.66 10.78
N GLY A 43 6.99 4.84 9.74
CA GLY A 43 5.60 5.30 9.83
C GLY A 43 5.40 6.80 10.02
N ARG A 44 6.47 7.60 10.18
CA ARG A 44 6.35 9.06 10.21
C ARG A 44 6.04 9.64 8.84
N TYR A 45 5.30 10.73 8.82
CA TYR A 45 4.95 11.47 7.61
C TYR A 45 5.76 12.76 7.51
N ILE A 46 6.18 13.09 6.29
CA ILE A 46 6.89 14.32 5.99
C ILE A 46 6.22 14.97 4.80
N THR A 47 5.89 16.24 4.91
CA THR A 47 5.37 17.03 3.80
C THR A 47 6.46 17.96 3.31
N MET A 48 6.76 17.89 2.01
CA MET A 48 7.71 18.77 1.37
C MET A 48 7.18 19.34 0.08
N ASN A 49 7.66 20.53 -0.24
CA ASN A 49 7.40 21.13 -1.53
C ASN A 49 8.27 20.49 -2.61
N LEU A 50 7.69 20.30 -3.79
CA LEU A 50 8.38 19.71 -4.93
C LEU A 50 9.54 20.57 -5.44
N MET A 51 9.46 21.90 -5.28
CA MET A 51 10.56 22.82 -5.61
C MET A 51 11.84 22.49 -4.85
N ASN A 52 11.74 22.12 -3.57
CA ASN A 52 12.91 21.81 -2.75
C ASN A 52 13.59 20.50 -3.21
N ILE A 53 12.80 19.58 -3.77
CA ILE A 53 13.29 18.29 -4.26
C ILE A 53 13.92 18.45 -5.64
N THR A 54 13.20 19.00 -6.62
CA THR A 54 13.66 19.08 -8.01
C THR A 54 14.53 20.31 -8.30
N GLY A 55 14.43 21.38 -7.50
CA GLY A 55 15.09 22.66 -7.78
C GLY A 55 14.41 23.53 -8.85
N ASP A 56 13.25 23.11 -9.37
CA ASP A 56 12.50 23.86 -10.38
C ASP A 56 11.47 24.80 -9.72
N PRO A 57 11.59 26.13 -9.89
CA PRO A 57 10.65 27.10 -9.30
C PRO A 57 9.22 26.99 -9.86
N LYS A 58 9.03 26.44 -11.07
CA LYS A 58 7.67 26.28 -11.65
C LYS A 58 6.82 25.28 -10.86
N LYS A 59 7.48 24.35 -10.16
CA LYS A 59 6.84 23.27 -9.41
C LYS A 59 6.55 23.62 -7.95
N GLN A 60 6.76 24.88 -7.55
CA GLN A 60 6.48 25.38 -6.19
C GLN A 60 5.02 25.23 -5.74
N ILE A 61 4.10 25.11 -6.69
CA ILE A 61 2.67 24.98 -6.43
C ILE A 61 2.31 23.59 -5.85
N ILE A 62 3.21 22.61 -5.90
CA ILE A 62 2.93 21.22 -5.55
C ILE A 62 3.63 20.83 -4.24
N ASN A 63 2.87 20.26 -3.31
CA ASN A 63 3.37 19.58 -2.12
C ASN A 63 3.19 18.06 -2.26
N LEU A 64 4.19 17.32 -1.79
CA LEU A 64 4.16 15.87 -1.67
C LEU A 64 4.21 15.49 -0.19
N GLN A 65 3.44 14.47 0.19
CA GLN A 65 3.53 13.83 1.50
C GLN A 65 4.17 12.46 1.32
N PHE A 66 5.22 12.24 2.09
CA PHE A 66 5.99 11.02 2.16
C PHE A 66 5.67 10.28 3.46
N ARG A 67 5.69 8.96 3.42
CA ARG A 67 5.68 8.09 4.61
C ARG A 67 6.97 7.27 4.62
N ILE A 68 7.58 7.14 5.78
CA ILE A 68 8.81 6.35 5.91
C ILE A 68 8.41 4.87 6.02
N LYS A 69 8.67 4.12 4.95
CA LYS A 69 8.28 2.70 4.84
C LYS A 69 9.29 1.80 5.54
N ASP A 70 10.57 2.06 5.31
CA ASP A 70 11.65 1.21 5.80
C ASP A 70 12.89 2.03 6.17
N VAL A 71 13.79 1.45 6.95
CA VAL A 71 15.04 2.06 7.38
C VAL A 71 16.19 1.13 7.02
N LYS A 72 17.02 1.52 6.05
CA LYS A 72 18.19 0.75 5.60
C LYS A 72 19.45 1.50 5.94
N GLU A 73 20.41 0.83 6.58
CA GLU A 73 21.72 1.41 6.92
C GLU A 73 21.62 2.71 7.76
N GLY A 74 20.55 2.85 8.54
CA GLY A 74 20.26 4.07 9.31
C GLY A 74 19.62 5.20 8.49
N GLN A 75 19.40 5.02 7.19
CA GLN A 75 18.70 5.96 6.31
C GLN A 75 17.24 5.55 6.13
N GLY A 76 16.33 6.52 6.12
CA GLY A 76 14.90 6.26 5.88
C GLY A 76 14.56 6.21 4.41
N ILE A 77 13.97 5.12 3.95
CA ILE A 77 13.38 5.03 2.62
C ILE A 77 11.90 5.40 2.74
N THR A 78 11.50 6.36 1.91
CA THR A 78 10.12 6.85 1.88
C THR A 78 9.31 6.31 0.71
N GLU A 79 8.00 6.27 0.89
CA GLU A 79 6.99 6.08 -0.15
C GLU A 79 6.13 7.35 -0.26
N ILE A 80 5.60 7.64 -1.44
CA ILE A 80 4.69 8.78 -1.63
C ILE A 80 3.29 8.34 -1.21
N VAL A 81 2.60 9.17 -0.42
CA VAL A 81 1.23 8.87 0.05
C VAL A 81 0.20 9.85 -0.49
N LYS A 82 0.60 11.12 -0.63
CA LYS A 82 -0.31 12.18 -1.05
C LYS A 82 0.41 13.16 -1.96
N TYR A 83 -0.25 13.49 -3.07
CA TYR A 83 0.06 14.63 -3.91
C TYR A 83 -0.99 15.72 -3.62
N GLU A 84 -0.54 16.95 -3.40
CA GLU A 84 -1.39 18.07 -3.06
C GLU A 84 -1.00 19.35 -3.80
N LEU A 85 -2.00 20.03 -4.34
CA LEU A 85 -1.88 21.38 -4.87
C LEU A 85 -2.01 22.39 -3.73
N LEU A 86 -1.09 23.35 -3.65
CA LEU A 86 -1.11 24.36 -2.60
C LEU A 86 -2.44 25.16 -2.63
N PRO A 87 -3.08 25.40 -1.46
CA PRO A 87 -4.30 26.19 -1.39
C PRO A 87 -4.13 27.61 -1.94
N SER A 88 -2.94 28.20 -1.79
CA SER A 88 -2.61 29.52 -2.35
C SER A 88 -2.71 29.55 -3.88
N ALA A 89 -2.28 28.47 -4.54
CA ALA A 89 -2.42 28.34 -5.99
C ALA A 89 -3.88 28.18 -6.42
N VAL A 90 -4.67 27.39 -5.68
CA VAL A 90 -6.12 27.29 -5.91
C VAL A 90 -6.78 28.65 -5.81
N LYS A 91 -6.48 29.41 -4.74
CA LYS A 91 -7.02 30.77 -4.53
C LYS A 91 -6.65 31.72 -5.65
N ARG A 92 -5.43 31.64 -6.19
CA ARG A 92 -4.97 32.47 -7.33
C ARG A 92 -5.70 32.16 -8.64
N LEU A 93 -6.10 30.91 -8.85
CA LEU A 93 -6.74 30.49 -10.09
C LEU A 93 -8.24 30.88 -10.13
N VAL A 94 -8.91 30.84 -8.99
CA VAL A 94 -10.34 31.16 -8.87
C VAL A 94 -10.54 32.67 -8.98
N ARG A 95 -11.39 33.12 -9.91
CA ARG A 95 -11.74 34.54 -10.12
C ARG A 95 -13.24 34.70 -10.35
N ARG A 96 -13.76 35.92 -10.14
CA ARG A 96 -15.15 36.28 -10.44
C ARG A 96 -15.45 36.11 -11.93
N GLY A 97 -16.71 35.77 -12.26
CA GLY A 97 -17.17 35.57 -13.63
C GLY A 97 -16.77 34.22 -14.25
N LYS A 98 -16.19 33.32 -13.44
CA LYS A 98 -15.77 31.97 -13.87
C LYS A 98 -16.39 30.92 -12.96
N SER A 99 -16.74 29.78 -13.53
CA SER A 99 -17.23 28.65 -12.75
C SER A 99 -16.06 27.79 -12.26
N LYS A 100 -16.08 27.51 -10.96
CA LYS A 100 -15.20 26.54 -10.30
C LYS A 100 -15.95 25.21 -10.18
N ILE A 101 -15.41 24.17 -10.79
CA ILE A 101 -16.00 22.82 -10.79
C ILE A 101 -15.02 21.88 -10.10
N ASP A 102 -15.39 21.48 -8.88
CA ASP A 102 -14.69 20.46 -8.10
C ASP A 102 -15.46 19.13 -8.19
N ASP A 103 -14.73 18.02 -8.15
CA ASP A 103 -15.28 16.67 -7.94
C ASP A 103 -14.31 15.86 -7.06
N SER A 104 -14.84 14.86 -6.36
CA SER A 104 -14.08 13.93 -5.53
C SER A 104 -14.63 12.53 -5.72
N PHE A 105 -13.79 11.60 -6.17
CA PHE A 105 -14.19 10.22 -6.35
C PHE A 105 -13.04 9.25 -6.06
N PRO A 106 -13.35 8.05 -5.55
CA PRO A 106 -12.38 6.97 -5.44
C PRO A 106 -12.16 6.30 -6.80
N VAL A 107 -10.92 5.90 -7.07
CA VAL A 107 -10.50 5.14 -8.25
C VAL A 107 -9.66 3.96 -7.79
N ASN A 108 -9.93 2.78 -8.35
CA ASN A 108 -9.07 1.62 -8.15
C ASN A 108 -7.88 1.73 -9.11
N THR A 109 -6.68 1.88 -8.56
CA THR A 109 -5.42 1.69 -9.29
C THR A 109 -4.94 0.25 -9.12
N LYS A 110 -3.86 -0.14 -9.80
CA LYS A 110 -3.26 -1.47 -9.65
C LYS A 110 -2.83 -1.77 -8.21
N ASP A 111 -2.33 -0.76 -7.51
CA ASP A 111 -1.75 -0.92 -6.17
C ASP A 111 -2.77 -0.69 -5.04
N GLY A 112 -3.97 -0.21 -5.37
CA GLY A 112 -5.02 0.01 -4.38
C GLY A 112 -5.99 1.13 -4.69
N LEU A 113 -6.78 1.49 -3.69
CA LEU A 113 -7.80 2.53 -3.77
C LEU A 113 -7.16 3.92 -3.60
N VAL A 114 -7.40 4.80 -4.56
CA VAL A 114 -6.88 6.16 -4.57
C VAL A 114 -8.04 7.14 -4.65
N ARG A 115 -8.04 8.15 -3.77
CA ARG A 115 -9.00 9.24 -3.82
C ARG A 115 -8.44 10.40 -4.64
N VAL A 116 -9.19 10.79 -5.66
CA VAL A 116 -8.84 11.89 -6.56
C VAL A 116 -9.80 13.05 -6.34
N LYS A 117 -9.25 14.23 -6.09
CA LYS A 117 -9.99 15.50 -6.05
C LYS A 117 -9.56 16.36 -7.21
N THR A 118 -10.46 16.65 -8.13
CA THR A 118 -10.18 17.46 -9.31
C THR A 118 -10.56 18.91 -9.09
N LEU A 119 -9.91 19.81 -9.83
CA LEU A 119 -10.21 21.23 -9.90
C LEU A 119 -10.22 21.65 -11.36
N THR A 120 -11.39 22.04 -11.85
CA THR A 120 -11.57 22.58 -13.19
C THR A 120 -12.07 24.02 -13.10
N ILE A 121 -11.45 24.91 -13.86
CA ILE A 121 -11.84 26.33 -13.93
C ILE A 121 -12.10 26.67 -15.38
N THR A 122 -13.32 27.11 -15.66
CA THR A 122 -13.78 27.50 -17.00
C THR A 122 -13.37 28.94 -17.33
N ASN A 123 -13.41 29.31 -18.61
CA ASN A 123 -13.16 30.69 -19.02
C ASN A 123 -14.32 31.64 -18.69
N SER A 124 -15.56 31.14 -18.75
CA SER A 124 -16.80 31.87 -18.49
C SER A 124 -17.61 31.23 -17.35
N MET A 125 -18.70 31.89 -16.94
CA MET A 125 -19.72 31.27 -16.09
C MET A 125 -20.51 30.24 -16.90
N VAL A 126 -20.77 29.09 -16.28
CA VAL A 126 -21.30 27.90 -16.95
C VAL A 126 -22.56 27.43 -16.22
N TYR A 127 -23.58 27.05 -17.00
CA TYR A 127 -24.83 26.47 -16.49
C TYR A 127 -24.62 25.15 -15.75
N LYS A 128 -25.56 24.81 -14.87
CA LYS A 128 -25.47 23.61 -14.02
C LYS A 128 -25.43 22.31 -14.84
N SER A 129 -26.16 22.24 -15.95
CA SER A 129 -26.18 21.08 -16.87
C SER A 129 -24.79 20.79 -17.44
N ILE A 130 -24.12 21.82 -17.96
CA ILE A 130 -22.76 21.72 -18.50
C ILE A 130 -21.77 21.36 -17.38
N ALA A 131 -21.91 21.94 -16.18
CA ALA A 131 -21.04 21.58 -15.06
C ALA A 131 -21.18 20.11 -14.64
N THR A 132 -22.39 19.55 -14.69
CA THR A 132 -22.63 18.12 -14.43
C THR A 132 -22.00 17.24 -15.50
N ASN A 133 -22.18 17.59 -16.78
CA ASN A 133 -21.56 16.89 -17.91
C ASN A 133 -20.01 16.92 -17.78
N LEU A 134 -19.44 18.07 -17.42
CA LEU A 134 -18.00 18.21 -17.22
C LEU A 134 -17.46 17.30 -16.10
N ARG A 135 -18.19 17.16 -14.99
CA ARG A 135 -17.80 16.23 -13.92
C ARG A 135 -17.83 14.78 -14.39
N ALA A 136 -18.90 14.38 -15.09
CA ALA A 136 -19.05 13.01 -15.60
C ALA A 136 -17.92 12.65 -16.57
N THR A 137 -17.64 13.51 -17.55
CA THR A 137 -16.59 13.29 -18.55
C THR A 137 -15.18 13.30 -17.94
N THR A 138 -14.90 14.22 -17.01
CA THR A 138 -13.63 14.24 -16.27
C THR A 138 -13.43 12.96 -15.47
N LYS A 139 -14.49 12.49 -14.79
CA LYS A 139 -14.46 11.27 -13.99
C LYS A 139 -14.18 10.03 -14.83
N THR A 140 -14.88 9.87 -15.95
CA THR A 140 -14.65 8.76 -16.88
C THR A 140 -13.23 8.77 -17.42
N ALA A 141 -12.74 9.92 -17.91
CA ALA A 141 -11.40 10.06 -18.46
C ALA A 141 -10.29 9.74 -17.44
N LEU A 142 -10.41 10.24 -16.21
CA LEU A 142 -9.43 9.95 -15.15
C LEU A 142 -9.51 8.50 -14.67
N LYS A 143 -10.71 7.91 -14.60
CA LYS A 143 -10.87 6.50 -14.22
C LYS A 143 -10.19 5.59 -15.24
N GLU A 144 -10.31 5.85 -16.53
CA GLU A 144 -9.65 5.09 -17.60
C GLU A 144 -8.12 5.12 -17.49
N ILE A 145 -7.55 6.30 -17.21
CA ILE A 145 -6.10 6.50 -17.13
C ILE A 145 -5.53 5.87 -15.85
N LEU A 146 -6.12 6.20 -14.70
CA LEU A 146 -5.60 5.78 -13.40
C LEU A 146 -5.81 4.28 -13.14
N SER A 147 -6.85 3.65 -13.69
CA SER A 147 -7.05 2.20 -13.53
C SER A 147 -5.96 1.37 -14.22
N LYS A 148 -5.29 1.92 -15.23
CA LYS A 148 -4.23 1.23 -15.99
C LYS A 148 -2.86 1.36 -15.33
N ASN A 149 -2.65 2.42 -14.55
CA ASN A 149 -1.36 2.78 -13.99
C ASN A 149 -1.24 2.37 -12.51
N THR A 150 0.01 2.20 -12.07
CA THR A 150 0.36 2.15 -10.65
C THR A 150 0.27 3.54 -10.05
N PHE A 151 0.14 3.63 -8.73
CA PHE A 151 0.07 4.91 -8.02
C PHE A 151 1.35 5.74 -8.24
N GLU A 152 2.49 5.07 -8.15
CA GLU A 152 3.81 5.66 -8.38
C GLU A 152 3.96 6.25 -9.80
N ASN A 153 3.58 5.48 -10.83
CA ASN A 153 3.63 5.96 -12.22
C ASN A 153 2.62 7.09 -12.45
N SER A 154 1.44 7.01 -11.82
CA SER A 154 0.44 8.07 -11.90
C SER A 154 0.97 9.40 -11.34
N ILE A 155 1.76 9.35 -10.26
CA ILE A 155 2.42 10.56 -9.73
C ILE A 155 3.46 11.07 -10.72
N ASP A 156 4.34 10.23 -11.26
CA ASP A 156 5.35 10.66 -12.23
C ASP A 156 4.71 11.33 -13.46
N GLU A 157 3.66 10.73 -14.02
CA GLU A 157 2.88 11.33 -15.11
C GLU A 157 2.22 12.66 -14.71
N LEU A 158 1.76 12.80 -13.47
CA LEU A 158 1.26 14.08 -12.95
C LEU A 158 2.35 15.13 -12.80
N LEU A 159 3.56 14.74 -12.37
CA LEU A 159 4.72 15.62 -12.26
C LEU A 159 5.22 16.10 -13.63
N LYS A 160 5.03 15.28 -14.67
CA LYS A 160 5.26 15.61 -16.09
C LYS A 160 4.10 16.40 -16.70
N GLY A 161 2.90 16.26 -16.15
CA GLY A 161 1.68 16.95 -16.58
C GLY A 161 1.02 16.33 -17.81
N THR A 162 1.34 15.08 -18.17
CA THR A 162 0.76 14.38 -19.32
C THR A 162 -0.74 14.11 -19.09
N ILE A 163 -1.09 13.50 -17.96
CA ILE A 163 -2.48 13.23 -17.55
C ILE A 163 -3.31 14.51 -17.57
N LEU A 164 -2.77 15.62 -17.09
CA LEU A 164 -3.47 16.90 -17.04
C LEU A 164 -3.78 17.43 -18.45
N LYS A 165 -2.84 17.31 -19.38
CA LYS A 165 -3.01 17.73 -20.78
C LYS A 165 -4.04 16.85 -21.49
N ASP A 166 -3.94 15.54 -21.34
CA ASP A 166 -4.83 14.58 -22.00
C ASP A 166 -6.29 14.76 -21.57
N VAL A 167 -6.51 14.86 -20.25
CA VAL A 167 -7.84 15.12 -19.72
C VAL A 167 -8.32 16.48 -20.20
N LYS A 168 -7.50 17.55 -20.10
CA LYS A 168 -7.85 18.91 -20.54
C LYS A 168 -8.33 18.92 -22.00
N THR A 169 -7.67 18.21 -22.89
CA THR A 169 -8.06 18.12 -24.31
C THR A 169 -9.44 17.46 -24.48
N LYS A 170 -9.74 16.40 -23.71
CA LYS A 170 -11.06 15.76 -23.72
C LYS A 170 -12.17 16.70 -23.22
N ILE A 171 -11.94 17.36 -22.09
CA ILE A 171 -12.95 18.23 -21.46
C ILE A 171 -13.12 19.59 -22.17
N SER A 172 -12.09 20.06 -22.88
CA SER A 172 -12.15 21.30 -23.66
C SER A 172 -13.10 21.22 -24.87
N LYS A 173 -13.54 20.02 -25.26
CA LYS A 173 -14.55 19.82 -26.31
C LYS A 173 -15.94 20.30 -25.90
N ILE A 174 -16.24 20.30 -24.60
CA ILE A 174 -17.55 20.71 -24.06
C ILE A 174 -17.60 22.22 -23.88
N THR A 175 -16.55 22.79 -23.29
CA THR A 175 -16.49 24.22 -22.94
C THR A 175 -15.03 24.66 -22.85
N PRO A 176 -14.69 25.91 -23.21
CA PRO A 176 -13.33 26.44 -23.05
C PRO A 176 -12.89 26.46 -21.58
N ILE A 177 -11.75 25.82 -21.31
CA ILE A 177 -11.21 25.64 -19.94
C ILE A 177 -9.93 26.44 -19.76
N ARG A 178 -9.89 27.22 -18.68
CA ARG A 178 -8.75 28.05 -18.31
C ARG A 178 -7.62 27.22 -17.73
N ALA A 179 -7.97 26.35 -16.80
CA ALA A 179 -7.05 25.52 -16.04
C ALA A 179 -7.74 24.25 -15.55
N PHE A 180 -7.03 23.14 -15.66
CA PHE A 180 -7.40 21.84 -15.10
C PHE A 180 -6.23 21.34 -14.27
N ASN A 181 -6.48 21.01 -13.00
CA ASN A 181 -5.49 20.46 -12.09
C ASN A 181 -6.11 19.40 -11.20
N ILE A 182 -5.29 18.47 -10.72
CA ILE A 182 -5.67 17.60 -9.60
C ILE A 182 -5.29 18.33 -8.31
N ARG A 183 -6.26 18.52 -7.42
CA ARG A 183 -6.03 19.19 -6.14
C ARG A 183 -5.38 18.25 -5.13
N ILE A 184 -5.94 17.05 -4.99
CA ILE A 184 -5.43 16.03 -4.06
C ILE A 184 -5.51 14.68 -4.77
N LEU A 185 -4.43 13.92 -4.71
CA LEU A 185 -4.39 12.51 -5.04
C LEU A 185 -3.81 11.80 -3.82
N LYS A 186 -4.60 10.97 -3.16
CA LYS A 186 -4.24 10.34 -1.88
C LYS A 186 -4.54 8.85 -1.94
N ILE A 187 -3.63 8.01 -1.46
CA ILE A 187 -3.92 6.60 -1.19
C ILE A 187 -4.95 6.51 -0.07
N GLU A 188 -6.06 5.84 -0.33
CA GLU A 188 -7.09 5.56 0.65
C GLU A 188 -6.88 4.13 1.15
N ASN A 189 -6.05 3.98 2.19
CA ASN A 189 -5.94 2.70 2.88
C ASN A 189 -7.30 2.39 3.51
N LYS A 190 -8.00 1.38 2.99
CA LYS A 190 -9.16 0.78 3.67
C LYS A 190 -8.66 0.09 4.93
N GLY A 191 -8.38 0.84 6.00
CA GLY A 191 -8.32 0.42 7.42
C GLY A 191 -7.90 -1.01 7.77
N ARG A 192 -6.99 -1.66 7.03
CA ARG A 192 -6.73 -3.09 7.17
C ARG A 192 -5.29 -3.40 6.78
N GLU A 193 -4.36 -2.99 7.64
CA GLU A 193 -3.04 -3.60 7.71
C GLU A 193 -2.44 -3.48 9.13
N GLU A 194 -2.85 -2.50 9.94
CA GLU A 194 -2.44 -2.45 11.37
C GLU A 194 -3.30 -3.34 12.29
N LYS A 195 -4.52 -3.71 11.88
CA LYS A 195 -5.38 -4.65 12.65
C LYS A 195 -5.21 -6.12 12.28
N GLY A 196 -4.61 -6.41 11.12
CA GLY A 196 -4.44 -7.79 10.63
C GLY A 196 -3.34 -8.55 11.38
N GLU A 197 -2.20 -7.90 11.66
CA GLU A 197 -1.12 -8.53 12.42
C GLU A 197 -1.42 -8.69 13.91
N VAL A 198 -2.27 -7.84 14.49
CA VAL A 198 -2.66 -7.94 15.91
C VAL A 198 -3.71 -9.03 16.10
N ALA A 199 -4.71 -9.11 15.21
CA ALA A 199 -5.74 -10.16 15.29
C ALA A 199 -5.21 -11.58 15.03
N ILE A 200 -4.20 -11.74 14.16
CA ILE A 200 -3.56 -13.06 13.94
C ILE A 200 -2.69 -13.45 15.14
N LYS A 201 -2.06 -12.50 15.83
CA LYS A 201 -1.27 -12.78 17.04
C LYS A 201 -2.13 -13.08 18.26
N GLU A 202 -3.28 -12.41 18.38
CA GLU A 202 -4.26 -12.70 19.44
C GLU A 202 -4.91 -14.07 19.22
N ALA A 203 -5.35 -14.40 18.00
CA ALA A 203 -5.93 -15.70 17.69
C ALA A 203 -4.93 -16.88 17.84
N VAL A 204 -3.66 -16.71 17.44
CA VAL A 204 -2.63 -17.75 17.63
C VAL A 204 -2.25 -17.90 19.11
N SER A 205 -2.41 -16.85 19.94
CA SER A 205 -2.17 -16.95 21.38
C SER A 205 -3.33 -17.55 22.17
N GLU A 206 -4.55 -17.52 21.62
CA GLU A 206 -5.73 -18.17 22.18
C GLU A 206 -5.75 -19.67 21.83
N GLU A 207 -5.41 -20.05 20.59
CA GLU A 207 -5.32 -21.47 20.20
C GLU A 207 -4.23 -22.25 20.97
N ILE A 208 -3.09 -21.60 21.29
CA ILE A 208 -2.02 -22.26 22.08
C ILE A 208 -2.45 -22.48 23.54
N LYS A 209 -3.33 -21.64 24.09
CA LYS A 209 -3.86 -21.77 25.47
C LYS A 209 -4.95 -22.85 25.57
N GLU A 210 -5.86 -22.90 24.60
CA GLU A 210 -6.88 -23.95 24.56
C GLU A 210 -6.24 -25.35 24.37
N THR A 211 -5.16 -25.44 23.59
CA THR A 211 -4.46 -26.73 23.41
C THR A 211 -3.63 -27.14 24.64
N THR A 212 -3.20 -26.22 25.51
CA THR A 212 -2.51 -26.58 26.76
C THR A 212 -3.48 -26.97 27.88
N GLU A 213 -4.66 -26.37 27.94
CA GLU A 213 -5.71 -26.73 28.92
C GLU A 213 -6.37 -28.09 28.61
N GLU A 214 -6.58 -28.45 27.34
CA GLU A 214 -7.11 -29.78 26.97
C GLU A 214 -6.11 -30.93 27.21
N THR A 215 -4.81 -30.64 27.26
CA THR A 215 -3.79 -31.67 27.52
C THR A 215 -3.61 -31.93 29.02
N GLU A 216 -3.93 -30.99 29.90
CA GLU A 216 -3.88 -31.18 31.36
C GLU A 216 -5.13 -31.89 31.91
N GLU A 217 -6.33 -31.64 31.37
CA GLU A 217 -7.56 -32.25 31.89
C GLU A 217 -7.71 -33.76 31.55
N LYS A 218 -6.95 -34.26 30.55
CA LYS A 218 -7.01 -35.67 30.14
C LYS A 218 -6.01 -36.58 30.85
N VAL A 219 -5.03 -36.02 31.56
CA VAL A 219 -3.99 -36.79 32.28
C VAL A 219 -4.45 -37.17 33.70
N GLU A 220 -5.38 -36.44 34.31
CA GLU A 220 -5.75 -36.64 35.73
C GLU A 220 -6.85 -37.69 35.99
N LYS A 221 -7.46 -38.30 34.96
CA LYS A 221 -8.57 -39.28 35.14
C LYS A 221 -8.24 -40.76 34.87
N LYS A 222 -6.98 -41.16 34.64
CA LYS A 222 -6.64 -42.58 34.40
C LYS A 222 -5.32 -43.06 35.04
N GLU A 223 -5.27 -43.14 36.37
CA GLU A 223 -4.41 -44.10 37.10
C GLU A 223 -5.22 -44.66 38.29
N LYS A 224 -5.77 -45.89 38.30
CA LYS A 224 -5.22 -47.25 38.57
C LYS A 224 -6.05 -47.89 39.74
N PRO A 225 -6.02 -49.22 40.08
CA PRO A 225 -5.60 -50.44 39.36
C PRO A 225 -6.45 -51.75 39.63
N LYS A 226 -6.03 -52.84 38.93
CA LYS A 226 -6.09 -54.33 39.20
C LYS A 226 -7.12 -55.15 38.40
N LYS A 227 -6.90 -56.41 37.95
CA LYS A 227 -5.75 -57.30 37.60
C LYS A 227 -6.37 -58.66 37.14
N ALA A 228 -5.75 -59.35 36.15
CA ALA A 228 -5.77 -60.81 35.82
C ALA A 228 -6.38 -61.20 34.44
N THR A 229 -5.91 -62.17 33.61
CA THR A 229 -4.60 -62.81 33.27
C THR A 229 -4.80 -63.65 31.97
N LYS A 230 -3.76 -63.75 31.11
CA LYS A 230 -3.33 -64.92 30.26
C LYS A 230 -3.90 -65.21 28.83
N LYS A 231 -2.97 -65.18 27.85
CA LYS A 231 -2.46 -66.27 26.95
C LYS A 231 -2.77 -66.30 25.42
N GLU A 232 -1.67 -66.51 24.66
CA GLU A 232 -1.47 -67.26 23.38
C GLU A 232 -1.58 -66.58 21.97
N GLU A 233 -0.44 -66.64 21.23
CA GLU A 233 -0.25 -66.66 19.75
C GLU A 233 -0.73 -68.02 19.15
N PRO A 234 -0.86 -68.28 17.80
CA PRO A 234 -0.07 -67.73 16.67
C PRO A 234 -0.77 -67.55 15.26
N GLU A 235 -0.02 -66.89 14.36
CA GLU A 235 0.22 -67.08 12.90
C GLU A 235 -0.82 -67.03 11.73
N LYS A 236 -0.38 -66.27 10.69
CA LYS A 236 -0.38 -66.49 9.21
C LYS A 236 -1.53 -65.97 8.30
N LYS A 237 -1.20 -64.94 7.49
CA LYS A 237 -0.93 -65.06 6.02
C LYS A 237 -0.16 -63.83 5.47
N LYS A 238 0.94 -64.11 4.76
CA LYS A 238 1.75 -63.24 3.87
C LYS A 238 1.39 -63.54 2.40
N SER A 239 1.84 -62.63 1.50
CA SER A 239 1.92 -62.65 0.01
C SER A 239 0.82 -61.81 -0.67
N GLU A 240 1.03 -60.80 -1.52
CA GLU A 240 2.10 -60.36 -2.46
C GLU A 240 2.16 -58.80 -2.41
N ALA A 241 3.27 -58.07 -2.28
CA ALA A 241 4.46 -57.95 -3.12
C ALA A 241 4.18 -57.51 -4.57
N GLU A 242 4.55 -56.26 -4.86
CA GLU A 242 5.26 -55.87 -6.09
C GLU A 242 4.67 -56.27 -7.45
N GLU A 243 3.73 -55.47 -8.00
CA GLU A 243 3.62 -55.43 -9.48
C GLU A 243 3.02 -54.16 -10.12
N THR A 244 2.57 -53.14 -9.39
CA THR A 244 1.86 -52.01 -10.02
C THR A 244 2.67 -50.73 -10.28
N THR A 245 3.99 -50.73 -10.07
CA THR A 245 4.86 -49.57 -10.34
C THR A 245 5.64 -49.62 -11.66
N LYS A 246 5.33 -50.56 -12.58
CA LYS A 246 6.04 -50.68 -13.87
C LYS A 246 5.22 -50.54 -15.16
N GLU A 247 3.89 -50.40 -15.11
CA GLU A 247 3.07 -50.31 -16.34
C GLU A 247 2.62 -48.91 -16.78
N GLU A 248 2.45 -47.93 -15.88
CA GLU A 248 1.98 -46.60 -16.32
C GLU A 248 3.05 -45.69 -16.97
N LYS A 249 4.32 -46.08 -16.97
CA LYS A 249 5.39 -45.32 -17.67
C LYS A 249 5.63 -45.75 -19.13
N LYS A 250 4.87 -46.71 -19.67
CA LYS A 250 5.03 -47.18 -21.06
C LYS A 250 3.99 -46.65 -22.06
N GLU A 251 2.93 -45.97 -21.62
CA GLU A 251 1.82 -45.63 -22.54
C GLU A 251 1.85 -44.21 -23.14
N VAL A 252 2.63 -43.27 -22.59
CA VAL A 252 2.67 -41.89 -23.14
C VAL A 252 3.76 -41.68 -24.22
N LYS A 253 4.66 -42.65 -24.43
CA LYS A 253 5.75 -42.53 -25.44
C LYS A 253 5.45 -43.11 -26.83
N LYS A 254 4.22 -43.58 -27.12
CA LYS A 254 3.91 -44.26 -28.39
C LYS A 254 2.93 -43.55 -29.34
N LYS A 255 2.46 -42.34 -29.02
CA LYS A 255 1.61 -41.56 -29.92
C LYS A 255 2.03 -40.09 -29.95
N THR A 256 3.06 -39.77 -30.74
CA THR A 256 3.13 -38.58 -31.63
C THR A 256 4.58 -38.38 -32.09
N THR A 257 4.89 -38.78 -33.33
CA THR A 257 5.88 -38.22 -34.27
C THR A 257 5.98 -39.17 -35.49
N PRO A 258 6.44 -38.74 -36.69
CA PRO A 258 5.66 -38.03 -37.72
C PRO A 258 5.80 -38.69 -39.13
N LYS A 259 5.06 -38.22 -40.17
CA LYS A 259 5.49 -38.13 -41.60
C LYS A 259 4.31 -37.71 -42.52
N LYS A 260 4.39 -36.53 -43.13
CA LYS A 260 4.87 -36.21 -44.50
C LYS A 260 3.79 -36.39 -45.60
N LYS A 261 3.34 -35.26 -46.13
CA LYS A 261 3.35 -34.93 -47.56
C LYS A 261 3.57 -33.43 -47.69
#